data_AF-A0A830D846-F1
#
_entry.id   AF-A0A830D846-F1
#
_cell.length_a   1.000
_cell.length_b   1.000
_cell.length_c   1.000
_cell.angle_alpha   90.00
_cell.angle_beta   90.00
_cell.angle_gamma   90.00
#
_symmetry.space_group_name_H-M   'P 1'
#
loop_
_entity.id
_entity.type
_entity.pdbx_description
1 polymer ?
#
loop_
_entity_poly.entity_id
_entity_poly.type
_entity_poly.pdbx_seq_one_letter_code
_entity_poly.pdbx_strand_id
1 'polypeptide(L)'
;MKVVNMVKLKEEFDYELLCRKLEAQVDHLSAEVDRQQKSRENEKNEMKKLLEEFENSSAEAEKRFIAMSELLQKENAQLTSDMRKLLQELDNKKEQNKLLLDDISRLATSAGNNKFLEEENSRLELELNNVIKDLKRHKDQNNFMHNEVARLEMNLKQNKQQQIYNSTYQKVVADTTQMYEAKIADLMKQIEDKNVRYQQFQVENSRYPEALADTTKMYEDRIDALNQQNKVERAHAREIEKELNSTKKLLREYQNPVQINAEKEIDELQMRLHEMHQLHETTANDLRILSIDYKNLESEKETLKNELHAVRQTLQAEERQRKEAETKLKNIMKAVPESEDGFEEKISYMHENIIKTSSTLNNPQSRSRETILSQRNMITKICEEVGLEKILSLLESVDIDVQIHAVKVVANLAAEDINQERIVKEGGLDALLVLLESSQNTTILRVASGAIANLAMNDTNQYLITDKGGAKLLANVASKTDDPQTLRMVAGAIANLCGNGKLYSFSFSVC
;
A
#
# COMPACT_ATOMS: atom_id res chain seq x y z
N MET A 1 -35.94 -23.22 95.58
CA MET A 1 -34.58 -22.67 95.69
C MET A 1 -33.54 -23.44 94.87
N LYS A 2 -33.28 -24.74 95.13
CA LYS A 2 -32.23 -25.51 94.42
C LYS A 2 -32.42 -25.64 92.91
N VAL A 3 -33.65 -25.92 92.43
CA VAL A 3 -33.94 -26.06 90.99
C VAL A 3 -33.81 -24.72 90.24
N VAL A 4 -34.29 -23.63 90.85
CA VAL A 4 -34.19 -22.27 90.27
C VAL A 4 -32.73 -21.82 90.15
N ASN A 5 -31.90 -22.10 91.15
CA ASN A 5 -30.46 -21.80 91.07
C ASN A 5 -29.77 -22.64 90.00
N MET A 6 -30.16 -23.90 89.80
CA MET A 6 -29.57 -24.78 88.78
C MET A 6 -29.94 -24.35 87.35
N VAL A 7 -31.18 -23.88 87.13
CA VAL A 7 -31.59 -23.35 85.82
C VAL A 7 -30.85 -22.04 85.52
N LYS A 8 -30.71 -21.13 86.48
CA LYS A 8 -29.93 -19.89 86.31
C LYS A 8 -28.45 -20.16 86.01
N LEU A 9 -27.82 -21.10 86.73
CA LEU A 9 -26.43 -21.50 86.46
C LEU A 9 -26.25 -22.12 85.08
N LYS A 10 -27.25 -22.88 84.60
CA LYS A 10 -27.22 -23.46 83.25
C LYS A 10 -27.40 -22.38 82.17
N GLU A 11 -28.32 -21.45 82.37
CA GLU A 11 -28.50 -20.30 81.49
C GLU A 11 -27.21 -19.45 81.45
N GLU A 12 -26.61 -19.13 82.59
CA GLU A 12 -25.33 -18.40 82.67
C GLU A 12 -24.20 -19.13 81.91
N PHE A 13 -24.10 -20.45 82.06
CA PHE A 13 -23.10 -21.26 81.34
C PHE A 13 -23.36 -21.31 79.82
N ASP A 14 -24.63 -21.42 79.42
CA ASP A 14 -25.02 -21.42 78.00
C ASP A 14 -24.77 -20.04 77.36
N TYR A 15 -24.99 -18.95 78.09
CA TYR A 15 -24.62 -17.58 77.66
C TYR A 15 -23.11 -17.40 77.58
N GLU A 16 -22.34 -17.87 78.56
CA GLU A 16 -20.87 -17.77 78.55
C GLU A 16 -20.27 -18.57 77.38
N LEU A 17 -20.81 -19.76 77.09
CA LEU A 17 -20.40 -20.56 75.94
C LEU A 17 -20.75 -19.88 74.60
N LEU A 18 -21.91 -19.23 74.52
CA LEU A 18 -22.31 -18.46 73.34
C LEU A 18 -21.41 -17.23 73.14
N CYS A 19 -21.10 -16.48 74.20
CA CYS A 19 -20.19 -15.34 74.15
C CYS A 19 -18.80 -15.76 73.66
N ARG A 20 -18.23 -16.86 74.19
CA ARG A 20 -16.92 -17.39 73.73
C ARG A 20 -16.93 -17.80 72.26
N LYS A 21 -18.04 -18.36 71.75
CA LYS A 21 -18.19 -18.67 70.32
C LYS A 21 -18.26 -17.41 69.47
N LEU A 22 -18.96 -16.38 69.95
CA LEU A 22 -19.07 -15.09 69.27
C LEU A 22 -17.71 -14.38 69.23
N GLU A 23 -16.96 -14.38 70.34
CA GLU A 23 -15.61 -13.85 70.42
C GLU A 23 -14.67 -14.55 69.43
N ALA A 24 -14.68 -15.89 69.39
CA ALA A 24 -13.87 -16.64 68.43
C ALA A 24 -14.25 -16.35 66.96
N GLN A 25 -15.54 -16.10 66.67
CA GLN A 25 -16.00 -15.68 65.34
C GLN A 25 -15.54 -14.26 65.00
N VAL A 26 -15.60 -13.33 65.97
CA VAL A 26 -15.09 -11.96 65.80
C VAL A 26 -13.59 -11.98 65.55
N ASP A 27 -12.82 -12.74 66.32
CA ASP A 27 -11.36 -12.86 66.13
C ASP A 27 -11.01 -13.45 64.76
N HIS A 28 -11.75 -14.47 64.31
CA HIS A 28 -11.57 -15.05 62.98
C HIS A 28 -11.89 -14.05 61.86
N LEU A 29 -13.02 -13.33 61.98
CA LEU A 29 -13.41 -12.31 61.01
C LEU A 29 -12.41 -11.14 60.99
N SER A 30 -11.93 -10.69 62.15
CA SER A 30 -10.89 -9.65 62.25
C SER A 30 -9.59 -10.09 61.57
N ALA A 31 -9.13 -11.32 61.82
CA ALA A 31 -7.94 -11.86 61.17
C ALA A 31 -8.09 -12.00 59.65
N GLU A 32 -9.28 -12.37 59.17
CA GLU A 32 -9.59 -12.45 57.75
C GLU A 32 -9.64 -11.06 57.08
N VAL A 33 -10.23 -10.07 57.74
CA VAL A 33 -10.22 -8.68 57.28
C VAL A 33 -8.79 -8.15 57.19
N ASP A 34 -7.95 -8.39 58.19
CA ASP A 34 -6.54 -7.97 58.20
C ASP A 34 -5.73 -8.64 57.07
N ARG A 35 -5.97 -9.94 56.82
CA ARG A 35 -5.36 -10.66 55.67
C ARG A 35 -5.77 -10.03 54.35
N GLN A 36 -7.07 -9.78 54.16
CA GLN A 36 -7.55 -9.15 52.93
C GLN A 36 -7.04 -7.72 52.77
N GLN A 37 -6.95 -6.95 53.84
CA GLN A 37 -6.36 -5.61 53.86
C GLN A 37 -4.91 -5.66 53.37
N LYS A 38 -4.13 -6.63 53.86
CA LYS A 38 -2.73 -6.83 53.48
C LYS A 38 -2.59 -7.30 52.02
N SER A 39 -3.46 -8.17 51.54
CA SER A 39 -3.51 -8.57 50.11
C SER A 39 -3.76 -7.36 49.22
N ARG A 40 -4.77 -6.55 49.55
CA ARG A 40 -5.11 -5.32 48.81
C ARG A 40 -3.96 -4.31 48.80
N GLU A 41 -3.25 -4.12 49.92
CA GLU A 41 -2.10 -3.21 49.94
C GLU A 41 -0.92 -3.74 49.14
N ASN A 42 -0.70 -5.07 49.11
CA ASN A 42 0.32 -5.69 48.27
C ASN A 42 -0.01 -5.50 46.78
N GLU A 43 -1.25 -5.79 46.36
CA GLU A 43 -1.74 -5.60 44.99
C GLU A 43 -1.61 -4.13 44.56
N LYS A 44 -1.97 -3.20 45.45
CA LYS A 44 -1.83 -1.76 45.22
C LYS A 44 -0.36 -1.33 45.04
N ASN A 45 0.55 -1.87 45.84
CA ASN A 45 1.98 -1.59 45.71
C ASN A 45 2.56 -2.16 44.40
N GLU A 46 2.12 -3.35 44.00
CA GLU A 46 2.51 -3.97 42.74
C GLU A 46 1.99 -3.17 41.53
N MET A 47 0.73 -2.76 41.56
CA MET A 47 0.16 -1.87 40.53
C MET A 47 0.88 -0.53 40.45
N LYS A 48 1.28 0.04 41.60
CA LYS A 48 2.04 1.29 41.62
C LYS A 48 3.43 1.12 41.00
N LYS A 49 4.10 -0.01 41.25
CA LYS A 49 5.39 -0.33 40.64
C LYS A 49 5.28 -0.51 39.14
N LEU A 50 4.26 -1.25 38.67
CA LEU A 50 3.98 -1.41 37.24
C LEU A 50 3.69 -0.07 36.55
N LEU A 51 2.95 0.82 37.22
CA LEU A 51 2.67 2.16 36.70
C LEU A 51 3.96 2.97 36.54
N GLU A 52 4.85 2.95 37.54
CA GLU A 52 6.14 3.64 37.50
C GLU A 52 7.06 3.07 36.40
N GLU A 53 7.10 1.76 36.22
CA GLU A 53 7.84 1.11 35.12
C GLU A 53 7.27 1.51 33.75
N PHE A 54 5.95 1.56 33.59
CA PHE A 54 5.28 2.00 32.37
C PHE A 54 5.56 3.47 32.06
N GLU A 55 5.47 4.35 33.06
CA GLU A 55 5.77 5.78 32.91
C GLU A 55 7.23 6.01 32.48
N ASN A 56 8.17 5.29 33.09
CA ASN A 56 9.58 5.35 32.73
C ASN A 56 9.83 4.85 31.29
N SER A 57 9.23 3.71 30.92
CA SER A 57 9.33 3.17 29.57
C SER A 57 8.71 4.11 28.52
N SER A 58 7.58 4.74 28.85
CA SER A 58 6.92 5.71 27.98
C SER A 58 7.78 6.95 27.79
N ALA A 59 8.36 7.49 28.86
CA ALA A 59 9.24 8.66 28.79
C ALA A 59 10.52 8.36 27.98
N GLU A 60 11.06 7.14 28.07
CA GLU A 60 12.21 6.74 27.25
C GLU A 60 11.83 6.59 25.77
N ALA A 61 10.66 6.01 25.48
CA ALA A 61 10.14 5.93 24.12
C ALA A 61 9.94 7.32 23.51
N GLU A 62 9.37 8.26 24.26
CA GLU A 62 9.17 9.64 23.84
C GLU A 62 10.50 10.34 23.52
N LYS A 63 11.52 10.18 24.38
CA LYS A 63 12.88 10.69 24.10
C LYS A 63 13.47 10.11 22.82
N ARG A 64 13.28 8.81 22.56
CA ARG A 64 13.75 8.16 21.32
C ARG A 64 13.02 8.72 20.09
N PHE A 65 11.71 8.96 20.18
CA PHE A 65 10.93 9.57 19.10
C PHE A 65 11.40 11.01 18.80
N ILE A 66 11.64 11.82 19.82
CA ILE A 66 12.16 13.19 19.65
C ILE A 66 13.53 13.15 18.96
N ALA A 67 14.46 12.31 19.43
CA ALA A 67 15.78 12.19 18.82
C ALA A 67 15.72 11.73 17.35
N MET A 68 14.84 10.77 17.03
CA MET A 68 14.63 10.31 15.66
C MET A 68 14.06 11.42 14.77
N SER A 69 13.08 12.19 15.28
CA SER A 69 12.50 13.32 14.57
C SER A 69 13.55 14.39 14.24
N GLU A 70 14.43 14.72 15.19
CA GLU A 70 15.53 15.66 14.96
C GLU A 70 16.53 15.18 13.91
N LEU A 71 16.86 13.87 13.89
CA LEU A 71 17.73 13.28 12.88
C LEU A 71 17.10 13.35 11.49
N LEU A 72 15.84 12.97 11.36
CA LEU A 72 15.08 13.06 10.10
C LEU A 72 14.98 14.50 9.61
N GLN A 73 14.80 15.48 10.51
CA GLN A 73 14.76 16.89 10.14
C GLN A 73 16.11 17.38 9.61
N LYS A 74 17.23 16.93 10.20
CA LYS A 74 18.58 17.24 9.70
C LYS A 74 18.83 16.61 8.33
N GLU A 75 18.45 15.36 8.13
CA GLU A 75 18.61 14.65 6.86
C GLU A 75 17.78 15.32 5.75
N ASN A 76 16.53 15.69 6.03
CA ASN A 76 15.69 16.44 5.11
C ASN A 76 16.28 17.81 4.74
N ALA A 77 16.84 18.53 5.71
CA ALA A 77 17.50 19.80 5.46
C ALA A 77 18.75 19.63 4.56
N GLN A 78 19.52 18.56 4.77
CA GLN A 78 20.68 18.23 3.96
C GLN A 78 20.28 17.86 2.52
N LEU A 79 19.30 16.96 2.35
CA LEU A 79 18.78 16.57 1.04
C LEU A 79 18.24 17.78 0.25
N THR A 80 17.52 18.68 0.93
CA THR A 80 17.03 19.92 0.33
C THR A 80 18.18 20.83 -0.15
N SER A 81 19.26 20.92 0.64
CA SER A 81 20.46 21.67 0.28
C SER A 81 21.15 21.08 -0.95
N ASP A 82 21.27 19.75 -1.01
CA ASP A 82 21.94 19.07 -2.12
C ASP A 82 21.10 19.10 -3.40
N MET A 83 19.78 18.95 -3.31
CA MET A 83 18.87 19.19 -4.45
C MET A 83 19.03 20.60 -5.02
N ARG A 84 19.17 21.61 -4.16
CA ARG A 84 19.37 23.00 -4.60
C ARG A 84 20.69 23.18 -5.37
N LYS A 85 21.78 22.53 -4.92
CA LYS A 85 23.07 22.57 -5.62
C LYS A 85 22.98 21.91 -6.99
N LEU A 86 22.33 20.74 -7.08
CA LEU A 86 22.14 20.03 -8.34
C LEU A 86 21.30 20.84 -9.34
N LEU A 87 20.24 21.52 -8.87
CA LEU A 87 19.45 22.43 -9.71
C LEU A 87 20.31 23.58 -10.24
N GLN A 88 21.15 24.19 -9.39
CA GLN A 88 22.05 25.25 -9.81
C GLN A 88 23.09 24.76 -10.86
N GLU A 89 23.63 23.56 -10.69
CA GLU A 89 24.54 22.97 -11.67
C GLU A 89 23.84 22.68 -13.01
N LEU A 90 22.60 22.20 -12.96
CA LEU A 90 21.80 21.95 -14.15
C LEU A 90 21.51 23.24 -14.92
N ASP A 91 21.15 24.32 -14.22
CA ASP A 91 20.93 25.63 -14.84
C ASP A 91 22.22 26.18 -15.47
N ASN A 92 23.36 26.05 -14.78
CA ASN A 92 24.66 26.43 -15.32
C ASN A 92 24.99 25.64 -16.60
N LYS A 93 24.70 24.33 -16.62
CA LYS A 93 24.90 23.47 -17.80
C LYS A 93 23.96 23.84 -18.95
N LYS A 94 22.73 24.22 -18.64
CA LYS A 94 21.76 24.68 -19.63
C LYS A 94 22.24 25.97 -20.32
N GLU A 95 22.79 26.91 -19.56
CA GLU A 95 23.34 28.15 -20.11
C GLU A 95 24.60 27.87 -20.96
N GLN A 96 25.48 26.97 -20.51
CA GLN A 96 26.63 26.51 -21.31
C GLN A 96 26.19 25.90 -22.65
N ASN A 97 25.18 25.03 -22.63
CA ASN A 97 24.65 24.40 -23.85
C ASN A 97 24.02 25.42 -24.80
N LYS A 98 23.36 26.44 -24.27
CA LYS A 98 22.78 27.53 -25.06
C LYS A 98 23.88 28.32 -25.79
N LEU A 99 24.97 28.68 -25.09
CA LEU A 99 26.12 29.33 -25.71
C LEU A 99 26.75 28.46 -26.81
N LEU A 100 26.88 27.15 -26.56
CA LEU A 100 27.42 26.21 -27.53
C LEU A 100 26.53 26.12 -28.79
N LEU A 101 25.21 26.17 -28.63
CA LEU A 101 24.24 26.15 -29.73
C LEU A 101 24.34 27.43 -30.58
N ASP A 102 24.53 28.58 -29.95
CA ASP A 102 24.75 29.85 -30.64
C ASP A 102 26.05 29.81 -31.46
N ASP A 103 27.14 29.24 -30.92
CA ASP A 103 28.40 29.08 -31.63
C ASP A 103 28.29 28.11 -32.81
N ILE A 104 27.60 26.98 -32.65
CA ILE A 104 27.30 26.05 -33.75
C ILE A 104 26.53 26.77 -34.87
N SER A 105 25.54 27.59 -34.51
CA SER A 105 24.74 28.35 -35.48
C SER A 105 25.58 29.37 -36.26
N ARG A 106 26.54 30.03 -35.59
CA ARG A 106 27.49 30.96 -36.24
C ARG A 106 28.42 30.22 -37.19
N LEU A 107 28.97 29.09 -36.78
CA LEU A 107 29.86 28.26 -37.62
C LEU A 107 29.12 27.72 -38.84
N ALA A 108 27.88 27.25 -38.69
CA ALA A 108 27.05 26.79 -39.80
C ALA A 108 26.81 27.89 -40.85
N THR A 109 26.56 29.13 -40.39
CA THR A 109 26.40 30.30 -41.28
C THR A 109 27.70 30.60 -42.04
N SER A 110 28.84 30.55 -41.35
CA SER A 110 30.15 30.76 -41.99
C SER A 110 30.49 29.66 -43.01
N ALA A 111 30.14 28.41 -42.73
CA ALA A 111 30.34 27.30 -43.66
C ALA A 111 29.49 27.46 -44.93
N GLY A 112 28.24 27.94 -44.81
CA GLY A 112 27.40 28.29 -45.95
C GLY A 112 28.02 29.36 -46.86
N ASN A 113 28.60 30.41 -46.27
CA ASN A 113 29.30 31.46 -47.01
C ASN A 113 30.54 30.93 -47.75
N ASN A 114 31.30 30.02 -47.13
CA ASN A 114 32.45 29.40 -47.79
C ASN A 114 32.05 28.57 -49.01
N LYS A 115 30.93 27.85 -48.93
CA LYS A 115 30.40 27.09 -50.09
C LYS A 115 30.05 28.01 -51.26
N PHE A 116 29.43 29.16 -51.00
CA PHE A 116 29.14 30.17 -52.03
C PHE A 116 30.43 30.69 -52.69
N LEU A 117 31.46 30.97 -51.89
CA LEU A 117 32.76 31.40 -52.41
C LEU A 117 33.45 30.31 -53.25
N GLU A 118 33.26 29.03 -52.91
CA GLU A 118 33.80 27.89 -53.66
C GLU A 118 33.11 27.72 -55.02
N GLU A 119 31.79 27.92 -55.08
CA GLU A 119 31.00 27.94 -56.32
C GLU A 119 31.39 29.12 -57.22
N GLU A 120 31.58 30.32 -56.65
CA GLU A 120 32.04 31.52 -57.36
C GLU A 120 33.46 31.32 -57.93
N ASN A 121 34.38 30.75 -57.15
CA ASN A 121 35.73 30.41 -57.61
C ASN A 121 35.71 29.42 -58.77
N SER A 122 34.89 28.37 -58.69
CA SER A 122 34.73 27.38 -59.77
C SER A 122 34.20 28.03 -61.06
N ARG A 123 33.27 29.01 -60.94
CA ARG A 123 32.78 29.79 -62.09
C ARG A 123 33.89 30.62 -62.73
N LEU A 124 34.66 31.34 -61.91
CA LEU A 124 35.76 32.18 -62.38
C LEU A 124 36.87 31.35 -63.07
N GLU A 125 37.18 30.16 -62.56
CA GLU A 125 38.12 29.24 -63.20
C GLU A 125 37.65 28.79 -64.59
N LEU A 126 36.34 28.55 -64.75
CA LEU A 126 35.77 28.16 -66.05
C LEU A 126 35.83 29.32 -67.05
N GLU A 127 35.51 30.55 -66.61
CA GLU A 127 35.64 31.76 -67.42
C GLU A 127 37.10 31.98 -67.87
N LEU A 128 38.06 31.86 -66.94
CA LEU A 128 39.48 31.99 -67.24
C LEU A 128 39.93 30.97 -68.30
N ASN A 129 39.51 29.71 -68.16
CA ASN A 129 39.83 28.66 -69.13
C ASN A 129 39.25 28.94 -70.52
N ASN A 130 38.05 29.52 -70.59
CA ASN A 130 37.45 29.92 -71.87
C ASN A 130 38.25 31.06 -72.54
N VAL A 131 38.63 32.08 -71.78
CA VAL A 131 39.49 33.19 -72.29
C VAL A 131 40.83 32.66 -72.81
N ILE A 132 41.44 31.70 -72.10
CA ILE A 132 42.69 31.06 -72.55
C ILE A 132 42.48 30.33 -73.90
N LYS A 133 41.36 29.61 -74.07
CA LYS A 133 41.04 28.94 -75.34
C LYS A 133 40.85 29.94 -76.49
N ASP A 134 40.18 31.06 -76.24
CA ASP A 134 39.95 32.10 -77.25
C ASP A 134 41.25 32.79 -77.65
N LEU A 135 42.11 33.13 -76.68
CA LEU A 135 43.45 33.65 -76.95
C LEU A 135 44.28 32.67 -77.79
N LYS A 136 44.16 31.36 -77.54
CA LYS A 136 44.85 30.34 -78.33
C LYS A 136 44.33 30.26 -79.76
N ARG A 137 43.00 30.32 -79.97
CA ARG A 137 42.40 30.41 -81.31
C ARG A 137 42.87 31.64 -82.07
N HIS A 138 42.90 32.80 -81.42
CA HIS A 138 43.41 34.04 -82.03
C HIS A 138 44.90 33.94 -82.39
N LYS A 139 45.72 33.31 -81.53
CA LYS A 139 47.13 33.05 -81.84
C LYS A 139 47.28 32.18 -83.08
N ASP A 140 46.48 31.11 -83.20
CA ASP A 140 46.54 30.21 -84.35
C ASP A 140 46.05 30.90 -85.65
N GLN A 141 45.02 31.74 -85.56
CA GLN A 141 44.58 32.60 -86.68
C GLN A 141 45.66 33.60 -87.10
N ASN A 142 46.34 34.25 -86.15
CA ASN A 142 47.43 35.16 -86.46
C ASN A 142 48.59 34.43 -87.14
N ASN A 143 48.94 33.22 -86.71
CA ASN A 143 49.96 32.41 -87.37
C ASN A 143 49.55 32.04 -88.81
N PHE A 144 48.27 31.73 -89.05
CA PHE A 144 47.74 31.49 -90.39
C PHE A 144 47.83 32.74 -91.28
N MET A 145 47.41 33.90 -90.76
CA MET A 145 47.57 35.17 -91.48
C MET A 145 49.03 35.51 -91.75
N HIS A 146 49.93 35.21 -90.81
CA HIS A 146 51.36 35.45 -90.99
C HIS A 146 51.96 34.57 -92.09
N ASN A 147 51.52 33.31 -92.21
CA ASN A 147 51.90 32.42 -93.30
C ASN A 147 51.33 32.87 -94.67
N GLU A 148 50.11 33.42 -94.68
CA GLU A 148 49.50 33.99 -95.89
C GLU A 148 50.17 35.31 -96.31
N VAL A 149 50.54 36.15 -95.35
CA VAL A 149 51.38 37.34 -95.54
C VAL A 149 52.75 36.92 -96.07
N ALA A 150 53.40 35.90 -95.53
CA ALA A 150 54.67 35.38 -96.06
C ALA A 150 54.54 34.86 -97.51
N ARG A 151 53.40 34.27 -97.88
CA ARG A 151 53.09 33.83 -99.26
C ARG A 151 52.88 35.01 -100.22
N LEU A 152 52.27 36.09 -99.75
CA LEU A 152 52.08 37.34 -100.50
C LEU A 152 53.38 38.17 -100.59
N GLU A 153 54.19 38.17 -99.52
CA GLU A 153 55.49 38.81 -99.46
C GLU A 153 56.49 38.15 -100.41
N MET A 154 56.43 36.83 -100.62
CA MET A 154 57.27 36.13 -101.61
C MET A 154 57.01 36.58 -103.06
N ASN A 155 55.81 37.09 -103.36
CA ASN A 155 55.47 37.69 -104.66
C ASN A 155 55.83 39.18 -104.76
N LEU A 156 55.98 39.88 -103.63
CA LEU A 156 56.34 41.31 -103.58
C LEU A 156 57.85 41.54 -103.33
N LYS A 157 58.61 40.49 -103.01
CA LYS A 157 60.07 40.51 -102.80
C LYS A 157 60.87 40.54 -104.11
N GLN A 158 60.41 41.30 -105.09
CA GLN A 158 61.22 41.80 -106.19
C GLN A 158 61.26 43.34 -106.21
N ASN A 159 61.21 44.01 -105.06
CA ASN A 159 61.80 45.35 -104.94
C ASN A 159 62.05 45.80 -103.49
N LYS A 160 63.35 45.91 -103.18
CA LYS A 160 64.04 46.76 -102.18
C LYS A 160 63.64 46.70 -100.69
N GLN A 161 64.68 46.36 -99.93
CA GLN A 161 64.79 46.09 -98.50
C GLN A 161 64.77 47.36 -97.62
N GLN A 162 63.97 47.32 -96.56
CA GLN A 162 63.92 48.26 -95.44
C GLN A 162 65.08 48.02 -94.46
N GLN A 163 65.73 49.11 -94.04
CA GLN A 163 66.77 49.13 -93.01
C GLN A 163 66.27 49.72 -91.67
N ILE A 164 64.97 49.65 -91.36
CA ILE A 164 64.38 50.30 -90.15
C ILE A 164 63.64 49.31 -89.22
N TYR A 165 63.35 48.06 -89.63
CA TYR A 165 62.46 47.16 -88.86
C TYR A 165 63.12 46.43 -87.67
N ASN A 166 64.46 46.33 -87.61
CA ASN A 166 65.14 45.52 -86.58
C ASN A 166 65.23 46.17 -85.19
N SER A 167 65.15 47.51 -85.10
CA SER A 167 65.31 48.24 -83.83
C SER A 167 64.08 48.13 -82.92
N THR A 168 62.89 48.18 -83.50
CA THR A 168 61.62 48.16 -82.74
C THR A 168 61.25 46.76 -82.25
N TYR A 169 61.62 45.72 -83.01
CA TYR A 169 61.33 44.32 -82.65
C TYR A 169 62.12 43.85 -81.42
N GLN A 170 63.41 44.22 -81.32
CA GLN A 170 64.24 43.85 -80.17
C GLN A 170 63.76 44.49 -78.86
N LYS A 171 63.21 45.71 -78.90
CA LYS A 171 62.71 46.40 -77.72
C LYS A 171 61.43 45.76 -77.16
N VAL A 172 60.47 45.44 -78.02
CA VAL A 172 59.22 44.77 -77.62
C VAL A 172 59.50 43.38 -77.04
N VAL A 173 60.42 42.62 -77.64
CA VAL A 173 60.80 41.28 -77.12
C VAL A 173 61.42 41.37 -75.74
N ALA A 174 62.29 42.36 -75.48
CA ALA A 174 62.89 42.56 -74.16
C ALA A 174 61.84 42.91 -73.09
N ASP A 175 60.95 43.86 -73.38
CA ASP A 175 59.90 44.28 -72.44
C ASP A 175 58.91 43.14 -72.15
N THR A 176 58.59 42.33 -73.15
CA THR A 176 57.69 41.17 -72.97
C THR A 176 58.36 40.05 -72.16
N THR A 177 59.67 39.84 -72.36
CA THR A 177 60.45 38.83 -71.61
C THR A 177 60.52 39.21 -70.13
N GLN A 178 60.80 40.47 -69.82
CA GLN A 178 60.88 40.97 -68.44
C GLN A 178 59.52 40.87 -67.72
N MET A 179 58.41 41.11 -68.43
CA MET A 179 57.06 40.94 -67.88
C MET A 179 56.78 39.47 -67.51
N TYR A 180 57.17 38.52 -68.37
CA TYR A 180 56.98 37.09 -68.07
C TYR A 180 57.89 36.60 -66.95
N GLU A 181 59.12 37.08 -66.85
CA GLU A 181 60.03 36.78 -65.75
C GLU A 181 59.47 37.26 -64.40
N ALA A 182 58.94 38.49 -64.35
CA ALA A 182 58.29 39.01 -63.15
C ALA A 182 57.05 38.18 -62.74
N LYS A 183 56.26 37.73 -63.72
CA LYS A 183 55.08 36.90 -63.46
C LYS A 183 55.45 35.47 -63.00
N ILE A 184 56.52 34.91 -63.54
CA ILE A 184 57.06 33.61 -63.08
C ILE A 184 57.56 33.73 -61.64
N ALA A 185 58.26 34.81 -61.29
CA ALA A 185 58.76 35.03 -59.94
C ALA A 185 57.61 35.14 -58.90
N ASP A 186 56.53 35.85 -59.23
CA ASP A 186 55.35 35.96 -58.37
C ASP A 186 54.66 34.61 -58.16
N LEU A 187 54.49 33.83 -59.24
CA LEU A 187 53.92 32.49 -59.17
C LEU A 187 54.78 31.52 -58.34
N MET A 188 56.12 31.58 -58.47
CA MET A 188 57.02 30.77 -57.65
C MET A 188 56.87 31.10 -56.16
N LYS A 189 56.76 32.39 -55.82
CA LYS A 189 56.53 32.82 -54.43
C LYS A 189 55.20 32.32 -53.87
N GLN A 190 54.12 32.39 -54.66
CA GLN A 190 52.81 31.85 -54.24
C GLN A 190 52.84 30.33 -54.03
N ILE A 191 53.62 29.59 -54.83
CA ILE A 191 53.81 28.14 -54.66
C ILE A 191 54.60 27.85 -53.37
N GLU A 192 55.66 28.62 -53.10
CA GLU A 192 56.46 28.50 -51.89
C GLU A 192 55.60 28.72 -50.63
N ASP A 193 54.79 29.78 -50.60
CA ASP A 193 53.88 30.09 -49.50
C ASP A 193 52.83 28.99 -49.28
N LYS A 194 52.29 28.41 -50.37
CA LYS A 194 51.37 27.26 -50.30
C LYS A 194 52.06 26.02 -49.77
N ASN A 195 53.30 25.75 -50.17
CA ASN A 195 54.07 24.62 -49.68
C ASN A 195 54.37 24.74 -48.18
N VAL A 196 54.72 25.93 -47.68
CA VAL A 196 54.90 26.18 -46.25
C VAL A 196 53.61 25.91 -45.47
N ARG A 197 52.47 26.38 -45.99
CA ARG A 197 51.15 26.15 -45.36
C ARG A 197 50.77 24.67 -45.35
N TYR A 198 51.07 23.95 -46.43
CA TYR A 198 50.84 22.51 -46.53
C TYR A 198 51.71 21.71 -45.55
N GLN A 199 52.98 22.09 -45.39
CA GLN A 199 53.87 21.48 -44.39
C GLN A 199 53.38 21.73 -42.96
N GLN A 200 52.92 22.94 -42.64
CA GLN A 200 52.33 23.25 -41.34
C GLN A 200 51.08 22.41 -41.07
N PHE A 201 50.19 22.28 -42.06
CA PHE A 201 49.00 21.44 -41.96
C PHE A 201 49.35 19.96 -41.76
N GLN A 202 50.40 19.44 -42.40
CA GLN A 202 50.87 18.07 -42.17
C GLN A 202 51.39 17.84 -40.74
N VAL A 203 52.15 18.80 -40.20
CA VAL A 203 52.66 18.75 -38.81
C VAL A 203 51.51 18.83 -37.80
N GLU A 204 50.47 19.61 -38.09
CA GLU A 204 49.30 19.70 -37.22
C GLU A 204 48.47 18.41 -37.28
N ASN A 205 48.26 17.86 -38.48
CA ASN A 205 47.56 16.57 -38.66
C ASN A 205 48.28 15.40 -38.01
N SER A 206 49.61 15.41 -37.91
CA SER A 206 50.34 14.32 -37.25
C SER A 206 50.22 14.33 -35.71
N ARG A 207 49.77 15.43 -35.10
CA ARG A 207 49.56 15.54 -33.64
C ARG A 207 48.19 15.05 -33.18
N TYR A 208 47.18 15.02 -34.05
CA TYR A 208 45.83 14.55 -33.71
C TYR A 208 45.77 13.08 -33.26
N PRO A 209 46.44 12.12 -33.94
CA PRO A 209 46.44 10.72 -33.52
C PRO A 209 47.04 10.52 -32.13
N GLU A 210 48.08 11.28 -31.78
CA GLU A 210 48.77 11.18 -30.50
C GLU A 210 47.89 11.69 -29.36
N ALA A 211 47.26 12.86 -29.54
CA ALA A 211 46.29 13.39 -28.55
C ALA A 211 45.06 12.49 -28.37
N LEU A 212 44.60 11.84 -29.46
CA LEU A 212 43.49 10.89 -29.40
C LEU A 212 43.90 9.59 -28.67
N ALA A 213 45.13 9.12 -28.87
CA ALA A 213 45.66 7.96 -28.14
C ALA A 213 45.79 8.25 -26.63
N ASP A 214 46.31 9.42 -26.26
CA ASP A 214 46.44 9.83 -24.85
C ASP A 214 45.10 9.95 -24.15
N THR A 215 44.10 10.55 -24.81
CA THR A 215 42.73 10.65 -24.26
C THR A 215 42.06 9.30 -24.16
N THR A 216 42.21 8.43 -25.15
CA THR A 216 41.68 7.05 -25.10
C THR A 216 42.26 6.28 -23.92
N LYS A 217 43.59 6.34 -23.74
CA LYS A 217 44.29 5.69 -22.62
C LYS A 217 43.82 6.20 -21.26
N MET A 218 43.59 7.51 -21.12
CA MET A 218 43.05 8.09 -19.89
C MET A 218 41.68 7.51 -19.53
N TYR A 219 40.80 7.33 -20.52
CA TYR A 219 39.48 6.74 -20.30
C TYR A 219 39.55 5.25 -19.98
N GLU A 220 40.45 4.51 -20.62
CA GLU A 220 40.71 3.09 -20.31
C GLU A 220 41.18 2.93 -18.84
N ASP A 221 42.18 3.69 -18.42
CA ASP A 221 42.68 3.69 -17.03
C ASP A 221 41.56 4.05 -16.03
N ARG A 222 40.68 4.99 -16.39
CA ARG A 222 39.55 5.40 -15.55
C ARG A 222 38.50 4.30 -15.43
N ILE A 223 38.20 3.59 -16.53
CA ILE A 223 37.27 2.45 -16.55
C ILE A 223 37.82 1.32 -15.67
N ASP A 224 39.10 1.02 -15.77
CA ASP A 224 39.74 -0.02 -14.95
C ASP A 224 39.71 0.32 -13.45
N ALA A 225 39.97 1.57 -13.09
CA ALA A 225 39.85 2.03 -11.70
C ALA A 225 38.41 1.86 -11.16
N LEU A 226 37.40 2.23 -11.95
CA LEU A 226 35.99 2.08 -11.58
C LEU A 226 35.56 0.60 -11.47
N ASN A 227 36.08 -0.26 -12.33
CA ASN A 227 35.84 -1.70 -12.27
C ASN A 227 36.46 -2.32 -11.00
N GLN A 228 37.67 -1.89 -10.63
CA GLN A 228 38.33 -2.34 -9.41
C GLN A 228 37.54 -1.91 -8.16
N GLN A 229 37.05 -0.66 -8.13
CA GLN A 229 36.22 -0.15 -7.03
C GLN A 229 34.90 -0.94 -6.91
N ASN A 230 34.19 -1.15 -8.01
CA ASN A 230 32.97 -1.96 -8.03
C ASN A 230 33.21 -3.40 -7.52
N LYS A 231 34.37 -3.97 -7.83
CA LYS A 231 34.73 -5.32 -7.35
C LYS A 231 34.88 -5.36 -5.83
N VAL A 232 35.48 -4.33 -5.22
CA VAL A 232 35.61 -4.19 -3.77
C VAL A 232 34.24 -3.98 -3.12
N GLU A 233 33.41 -3.10 -3.66
CA GLU A 233 32.05 -2.84 -3.16
C GLU A 233 31.18 -4.12 -3.21
N ARG A 234 31.25 -4.89 -4.31
CA ARG A 234 30.56 -6.19 -4.42
C ARG A 234 31.10 -7.27 -3.47
N ALA A 235 32.37 -7.19 -3.07
CA ALA A 235 32.91 -8.09 -2.05
C ALA A 235 32.38 -7.70 -0.67
N HIS A 236 32.36 -6.40 -0.36
CA HIS A 236 31.81 -5.88 0.89
C HIS A 236 30.31 -6.20 1.04
N ALA A 237 29.52 -6.02 -0.03
CA ALA A 237 28.09 -6.34 -0.01
C ALA A 237 27.83 -7.83 0.29
N ARG A 238 28.64 -8.73 -0.28
CA ARG A 238 28.57 -10.17 0.00
C ARG A 238 28.90 -10.52 1.44
N GLU A 239 29.83 -9.78 2.07
CA GLU A 239 30.19 -9.98 3.48
C GLU A 239 29.03 -9.55 4.40
N ILE A 240 28.43 -8.38 4.15
CA ILE A 240 27.24 -7.89 4.87
C ILE A 240 26.08 -8.88 4.72
N GLU A 241 25.88 -9.45 3.52
CA GLU A 241 24.81 -10.42 3.28
C GLU A 241 24.99 -11.71 4.11
N LYS A 242 26.23 -12.19 4.28
CA LYS A 242 26.53 -13.33 5.15
C LYS A 242 26.24 -13.01 6.63
N GLU A 243 26.62 -11.82 7.08
CA GLU A 243 26.34 -11.37 8.45
C GLU A 243 24.83 -11.25 8.69
N LEU A 244 24.09 -10.65 7.76
CA LEU A 244 22.64 -10.55 7.82
C LEU A 244 21.97 -11.92 7.89
N ASN A 245 22.43 -12.88 7.08
CA ASN A 245 21.90 -14.23 7.09
C ASN A 245 22.20 -14.97 8.41
N SER A 246 23.37 -14.76 9.00
CA SER A 246 23.71 -15.29 10.33
C SER A 246 22.81 -14.70 11.42
N THR A 247 22.59 -13.39 11.40
CA THR A 247 21.71 -12.69 12.36
C THR A 247 20.26 -13.14 12.21
N LYS A 248 19.76 -13.29 10.97
CA LYS A 248 18.42 -13.84 10.70
C LYS A 248 18.27 -15.27 11.22
N LYS A 249 19.31 -16.09 11.12
CA LYS A 249 19.30 -17.46 11.66
C LYS A 249 19.19 -17.45 13.19
N LEU A 250 20.01 -16.65 13.86
CA LEU A 250 19.94 -16.48 15.32
C LEU A 250 18.55 -15.99 15.76
N LEU A 251 17.99 -14.99 15.07
CA LEU A 251 16.65 -14.48 15.40
C LEU A 251 15.56 -15.57 15.32
N ARG A 252 15.61 -16.43 14.30
CA ARG A 252 14.68 -17.58 14.18
C ARG A 252 14.87 -18.61 15.30
N GLU A 253 16.11 -18.87 15.69
CA GLU A 253 16.44 -19.78 16.79
C GLU A 253 15.93 -19.27 18.14
N TYR A 254 15.89 -17.94 18.36
CA TYR A 254 15.29 -17.34 19.57
C TYR A 254 13.76 -17.22 19.50
N GLN A 255 13.18 -16.88 18.34
CA GLN A 255 11.73 -16.68 18.20
C GLN A 255 10.93 -17.98 18.30
N ASN A 256 11.40 -19.06 17.69
CA ASN A 256 10.66 -20.34 17.65
C ASN A 256 10.31 -20.91 19.05
N PRO A 257 11.24 -21.02 20.02
CA PRO A 257 10.91 -21.57 21.34
C PRO A 257 10.03 -20.64 22.18
N VAL A 258 10.18 -19.32 22.04
CA VAL A 258 9.36 -18.34 22.76
C VAL A 258 7.91 -18.37 22.26
N GLN A 259 7.71 -18.44 20.94
CA GLN A 259 6.40 -18.55 20.33
C GLN A 259 5.67 -19.85 20.73
N ILE A 260 6.38 -20.99 20.67
CA ILE A 260 5.82 -22.31 21.02
C ILE A 260 5.44 -22.38 22.50
N ASN A 261 6.22 -21.79 23.40
CA ASN A 261 5.89 -21.77 24.82
C ASN A 261 4.72 -20.84 25.12
N ALA A 262 4.65 -19.66 24.49
CA ALA A 262 3.52 -18.75 24.65
C ALA A 262 2.21 -19.36 24.12
N GLU A 263 2.25 -20.06 22.97
CA GLU A 263 1.07 -20.75 22.42
C GLU A 263 0.58 -21.86 23.36
N LYS A 264 1.48 -22.66 23.93
CA LYS A 264 1.11 -23.69 24.92
C LYS A 264 0.48 -23.11 26.18
N GLU A 265 1.01 -22.00 26.68
CA GLU A 265 0.48 -21.33 27.87
C GLU A 265 -0.90 -20.71 27.60
N ILE A 266 -1.11 -20.15 26.41
CA ILE A 266 -2.42 -19.68 25.94
C ILE A 266 -3.41 -20.84 25.86
N ASP A 267 -3.02 -21.97 25.26
CA ASP A 267 -3.89 -23.14 25.12
C ASP A 267 -4.29 -23.72 26.50
N GLU A 268 -3.35 -23.76 27.46
CA GLU A 268 -3.62 -24.22 28.82
C GLU A 268 -4.59 -23.28 29.55
N LEU A 269 -4.43 -21.96 29.41
CA LEU A 269 -5.34 -20.98 29.98
C LEU A 269 -6.74 -21.06 29.35
N GLN A 270 -6.82 -21.28 28.04
CA GLN A 270 -8.10 -21.47 27.34
C GLN A 270 -8.84 -22.72 27.83
N MET A 271 -8.12 -23.83 28.04
CA MET A 271 -8.70 -25.05 28.61
C MET A 271 -9.28 -24.80 30.00
N ARG A 272 -8.52 -24.18 30.91
CA ARG A 272 -8.99 -23.88 32.28
C ARG A 272 -10.20 -22.94 32.28
N LEU A 273 -10.21 -21.95 31.39
CA LEU A 273 -11.35 -21.05 31.22
C LEU A 273 -12.60 -21.81 30.75
N HIS A 274 -12.43 -22.77 29.84
CA HIS A 274 -13.53 -23.61 29.38
C HIS A 274 -14.09 -24.52 30.50
N GLU A 275 -13.22 -25.17 31.26
CA GLU A 275 -13.61 -25.99 32.42
C GLU A 275 -14.37 -25.15 33.47
N MET A 276 -13.89 -23.94 33.75
CA MET A 276 -14.56 -23.03 34.69
C MET A 276 -15.94 -22.61 34.19
N HIS A 277 -16.10 -22.32 32.89
CA HIS A 277 -17.41 -22.01 32.32
C HIS A 277 -18.39 -23.18 32.42
N GLN A 278 -17.94 -24.41 32.12
CA GLN A 278 -18.79 -25.60 32.28
C GLN A 278 -19.24 -25.77 33.73
N LEU A 279 -18.32 -25.63 34.69
CA LEU A 279 -18.65 -25.75 36.12
C LEU A 279 -19.66 -24.66 36.54
N HIS A 280 -19.48 -23.44 36.05
CA HIS A 280 -20.41 -22.34 36.33
C HIS A 280 -21.80 -22.60 35.75
N GLU A 281 -21.90 -23.10 34.51
CA GLU A 281 -23.16 -23.46 33.88
C GLU A 281 -23.88 -24.58 34.65
N THR A 282 -23.13 -25.61 35.08
CA THR A 282 -23.67 -26.71 35.89
C THR A 282 -24.22 -26.19 37.22
N THR A 283 -23.44 -25.36 37.91
CA THR A 283 -23.84 -24.74 39.19
C THR A 283 -25.07 -23.85 39.02
N ALA A 284 -25.14 -23.07 37.93
CA ALA A 284 -26.29 -22.23 37.63
C ALA A 284 -27.56 -23.04 37.38
N ASN A 285 -27.45 -24.20 36.73
CA ASN A 285 -28.57 -25.11 36.52
C ASN A 285 -29.03 -25.75 37.83
N ASP A 286 -28.12 -26.18 38.70
CA ASP A 286 -28.45 -26.71 40.02
C ASP A 286 -29.18 -25.67 40.89
N LEU A 287 -28.72 -24.41 40.86
CA LEU A 287 -29.39 -23.30 41.56
C LEU A 287 -30.80 -23.03 41.00
N ARG A 288 -31.00 -23.16 39.68
CA ARG A 288 -32.34 -23.03 39.08
C ARG A 288 -33.27 -24.15 39.56
N ILE A 289 -32.79 -25.39 39.59
CA ILE A 289 -33.57 -26.54 40.10
C ILE A 289 -33.95 -26.30 41.55
N LEU A 290 -32.98 -25.95 42.40
CA LEU A 290 -33.22 -25.69 43.82
C LEU A 290 -34.22 -24.52 44.03
N SER A 291 -34.18 -23.49 43.18
CA SER A 291 -35.14 -22.39 43.22
C SER A 291 -36.57 -22.84 42.87
N ILE A 292 -36.73 -23.76 41.92
CA ILE A 292 -38.02 -24.35 41.58
C ILE A 292 -38.54 -25.19 42.75
N ASP A 293 -37.69 -26.05 43.33
CA ASP A 293 -38.06 -26.87 44.48
C ASP A 293 -38.46 -26.02 45.68
N TYR A 294 -37.70 -24.95 45.97
CA TYR A 294 -38.06 -24.00 47.03
C TYR A 294 -39.45 -23.39 46.81
N LYS A 295 -39.78 -22.96 45.59
CA LYS A 295 -41.11 -22.41 45.27
C LYS A 295 -42.21 -23.44 45.45
N ASN A 296 -41.97 -24.70 45.06
CA ASN A 296 -42.92 -25.79 45.24
C ASN A 296 -43.18 -26.07 46.73
N LEU A 297 -42.12 -26.19 47.55
CA LEU A 297 -42.28 -26.35 49.00
C LEU A 297 -43.01 -25.15 49.63
N GLU A 298 -42.75 -23.93 49.17
CA GLU A 298 -43.43 -22.73 49.67
C GLU A 298 -44.93 -22.75 49.35
N SER A 299 -45.31 -23.25 48.17
CA SER A 299 -46.72 -23.47 47.81
C SER A 299 -47.39 -24.56 48.65
N GLU A 300 -46.70 -25.68 48.89
CA GLU A 300 -47.19 -26.79 49.72
C GLU A 300 -47.36 -26.37 51.19
N LYS A 301 -46.44 -25.53 51.68
CA LYS A 301 -46.55 -24.93 53.00
C LYS A 301 -47.82 -24.08 53.13
N GLU A 302 -48.17 -23.31 52.10
CA GLU A 302 -49.39 -22.49 52.13
C GLU A 302 -50.66 -23.34 52.02
N THR A 303 -50.65 -24.42 51.24
CA THR A 303 -51.79 -25.37 51.20
C THR A 303 -52.00 -26.06 52.54
N LEU A 304 -50.94 -26.58 53.15
CA LEU A 304 -51.01 -27.23 54.48
C LEU A 304 -51.50 -26.26 55.56
N LYS A 305 -51.08 -25.00 55.50
CA LYS A 305 -51.55 -23.95 56.42
C LYS A 305 -53.04 -23.69 56.26
N ASN A 306 -53.55 -23.66 55.03
CA ASN A 306 -54.98 -23.51 54.76
C ASN A 306 -55.78 -24.74 55.23
N GLU A 307 -55.28 -25.95 54.98
CA GLU A 307 -55.89 -27.19 55.48
C GLU A 307 -55.94 -27.23 57.00
N LEU A 308 -54.83 -26.88 57.68
CA LEU A 308 -54.79 -26.79 59.14
C LEU A 308 -55.80 -25.78 59.68
N HIS A 309 -55.98 -24.65 58.99
CA HIS A 309 -57.00 -23.66 59.36
C HIS A 309 -58.42 -24.23 59.22
N ALA A 310 -58.70 -24.94 58.13
CA ALA A 310 -59.99 -25.59 57.90
C ALA A 310 -60.29 -26.68 58.95
N VAL A 311 -59.30 -27.51 59.31
CA VAL A 311 -59.42 -28.52 60.37
C VAL A 311 -59.71 -27.86 61.72
N ARG A 312 -59.06 -26.75 62.05
CA ARG A 312 -59.35 -26.02 63.30
C ARG A 312 -60.77 -25.47 63.33
N GLN A 313 -61.28 -24.95 62.21
CA GLN A 313 -62.65 -24.44 62.14
C GLN A 313 -63.69 -25.56 62.28
N THR A 314 -63.48 -26.69 61.60
CA THR A 314 -64.37 -27.86 61.69
C THR A 314 -64.37 -28.46 63.09
N LEU A 315 -63.20 -28.62 63.71
CA LEU A 315 -63.08 -29.05 65.11
C LEU A 315 -63.82 -28.11 66.05
N GLN A 316 -63.70 -26.79 65.87
CA GLN A 316 -64.42 -25.81 66.68
C GLN A 316 -65.95 -25.92 66.50
N ALA A 317 -66.41 -26.20 65.28
CA ALA A 317 -67.83 -26.43 65.00
C ALA A 317 -68.32 -27.74 65.65
N GLU A 318 -67.55 -28.81 65.57
CA GLU A 318 -67.84 -30.09 66.21
C GLU A 318 -67.86 -29.97 67.74
N GLU A 319 -66.93 -29.21 68.34
CA GLU A 319 -66.95 -28.92 69.79
C GLU A 319 -68.20 -28.16 70.23
N ARG A 320 -68.70 -27.23 69.40
CA ARG A 320 -69.97 -26.54 69.65
C ARG A 320 -71.14 -27.51 69.57
N GLN A 321 -71.17 -28.35 68.52
CA GLN A 321 -72.20 -29.37 68.34
C GLN A 321 -72.17 -30.40 69.49
N ARG A 322 -71.00 -30.81 69.96
CA ARG A 322 -70.85 -31.72 71.11
C ARG A 322 -71.40 -31.09 72.38
N LYS A 323 -71.09 -29.82 72.66
CA LYS A 323 -71.66 -29.09 73.81
C LYS A 323 -73.18 -28.93 73.70
N GLU A 324 -73.71 -28.68 72.52
CA GLU A 324 -75.16 -28.67 72.27
C GLU A 324 -75.80 -30.06 72.46
N ALA A 325 -75.14 -31.13 71.99
CA ALA A 325 -75.59 -32.50 72.22
C ALA A 325 -75.53 -32.88 73.70
N GLU A 326 -74.46 -32.55 74.42
CA GLU A 326 -74.31 -32.77 75.87
C GLU A 326 -75.39 -32.04 76.67
N THR A 327 -75.74 -30.80 76.29
CA THR A 327 -76.84 -30.05 76.94
C THR A 327 -78.21 -30.63 76.62
N LYS A 328 -78.45 -31.05 75.37
CA LYS A 328 -79.68 -31.78 74.99
C LYS A 328 -79.78 -33.13 75.72
N LEU A 329 -78.68 -33.86 75.87
CA LEU A 329 -78.62 -35.15 76.55
C LEU A 329 -78.84 -34.99 78.07
N LYS A 330 -78.30 -33.92 78.69
CA LYS A 330 -78.67 -33.53 80.07
C LYS A 330 -80.16 -33.19 80.23
N ASN A 331 -80.78 -32.63 79.21
CA ASN A 331 -82.22 -32.32 79.23
C ASN A 331 -83.07 -33.58 79.01
N ILE A 332 -82.65 -34.50 78.15
CA ILE A 332 -83.30 -35.81 77.94
C ILE A 332 -83.13 -36.69 79.19
N MET A 333 -81.96 -36.71 79.83
CA MET A 333 -81.75 -37.39 81.11
C MET A 333 -82.63 -36.86 82.25
N LYS A 334 -83.22 -35.66 82.11
CA LYS A 334 -84.19 -35.09 83.07
C LYS A 334 -85.65 -35.39 82.70
N ALA A 335 -85.92 -35.91 81.51
CA ALA A 335 -87.27 -36.16 81.03
C ALA A 335 -87.37 -37.58 80.43
N VAL A 336 -87.93 -38.47 81.24
CA VAL A 336 -88.66 -39.72 80.92
C VAL A 336 -87.91 -41.06 81.15
N PRO A 337 -88.56 -42.07 81.79
CA PRO A 337 -88.04 -43.42 82.05
C PRO A 337 -88.23 -44.41 80.87
N GLU A 338 -87.52 -45.53 80.99
CA GLU A 338 -87.53 -46.80 80.25
C GLU A 338 -88.68 -47.08 79.27
N SER A 339 -88.36 -47.41 78.01
CA SER A 339 -88.82 -48.63 77.29
C SER A 339 -88.25 -48.72 75.87
N GLU A 340 -88.14 -49.97 75.42
CA GLU A 340 -87.65 -50.50 74.14
C GLU A 340 -88.42 -49.98 72.91
N ASP A 341 -87.76 -49.88 71.74
CA ASP A 341 -87.99 -50.76 70.57
C ASP A 341 -87.47 -50.15 69.23
N GLY A 342 -86.93 -51.04 68.38
CA GLY A 342 -87.00 -51.10 66.90
C GLY A 342 -86.72 -49.93 65.94
N PHE A 343 -85.85 -50.22 64.95
CA PHE A 343 -86.05 -50.11 63.48
C PHE A 343 -84.96 -49.44 62.60
N GLU A 344 -84.78 -50.08 61.44
CA GLU A 344 -83.80 -49.92 60.35
C GLU A 344 -84.07 -48.76 59.36
N GLU A 345 -83.03 -48.39 58.59
CA GLU A 345 -82.95 -48.14 57.11
C GLU A 345 -81.90 -47.06 56.81
N LYS A 346 -80.82 -47.29 56.03
CA LYS A 346 -80.65 -47.55 54.57
C LYS A 346 -80.96 -46.34 53.67
N ILE A 347 -79.99 -46.05 52.77
CA ILE A 347 -79.99 -45.27 51.49
C ILE A 347 -78.82 -44.24 51.49
N SER A 348 -78.05 -43.92 50.43
CA SER A 348 -77.58 -44.50 49.14
C SER A 348 -76.91 -43.35 48.31
N TYR A 349 -76.05 -43.71 47.33
CA TYR A 349 -75.54 -42.96 46.14
C TYR A 349 -74.35 -41.97 46.30
N MET A 350 -73.17 -42.22 45.69
CA MET A 350 -72.71 -41.92 44.29
C MET A 350 -72.68 -40.40 43.97
N HIS A 351 -71.56 -39.75 43.58
CA HIS A 351 -70.94 -39.89 42.25
C HIS A 351 -69.51 -39.31 42.13
N GLU A 352 -68.78 -39.98 41.24
CA GLU A 352 -67.53 -39.72 40.51
C GLU A 352 -67.45 -38.36 39.78
N ASN A 353 -66.23 -37.84 39.54
CA ASN A 353 -65.80 -37.47 38.17
C ASN A 353 -64.30 -37.10 38.06
N ILE A 354 -63.71 -37.67 37.01
CA ILE A 354 -62.33 -37.58 36.51
C ILE A 354 -62.27 -36.50 35.41
N ILE A 355 -61.19 -35.70 35.36
CA ILE A 355 -60.72 -35.10 34.10
C ILE A 355 -59.20 -35.30 33.96
N LYS A 356 -58.83 -36.01 32.89
CA LYS A 356 -57.50 -36.20 32.30
C LYS A 356 -57.42 -35.33 31.03
N THR A 357 -56.31 -34.63 30.82
CA THR A 357 -55.74 -34.26 29.50
C THR A 357 -54.24 -34.00 29.72
N SER A 358 -53.34 -34.95 29.39
CA SER A 358 -52.71 -35.23 28.08
C SER A 358 -51.59 -34.25 27.67
N SER A 359 -50.37 -34.77 27.83
CA SER A 359 -49.10 -34.53 27.13
C SER A 359 -49.16 -34.09 25.66
N THR A 360 -48.12 -33.42 25.14
CA THR A 360 -47.01 -34.02 24.35
C THR A 360 -45.97 -32.96 23.94
N LEU A 361 -44.69 -33.32 24.01
CA LEU A 361 -43.50 -32.60 23.52
C LEU A 361 -43.42 -32.56 21.97
N ASN A 362 -42.69 -31.59 21.40
CA ASN A 362 -41.49 -31.85 20.58
C ASN A 362 -40.84 -30.56 20.03
N ASN A 363 -39.53 -30.70 19.79
CA ASN A 363 -38.46 -29.68 19.77
C ASN A 363 -38.12 -29.20 18.31
N PRO A 364 -37.03 -28.46 18.03
CA PRO A 364 -37.01 -27.32 17.10
C PRO A 364 -36.14 -27.61 15.86
N GLN A 365 -36.21 -26.78 14.81
CA GLN A 365 -35.06 -26.62 13.90
C GLN A 365 -35.21 -25.45 12.93
N SER A 366 -34.05 -24.86 12.65
CA SER A 366 -33.69 -24.05 11.49
C SER A 366 -34.13 -22.58 11.48
N ARG A 367 -33.27 -21.71 12.01
CA ARG A 367 -33.10 -20.36 11.47
C ARG A 367 -31.65 -19.90 11.58
N SER A 368 -30.85 -20.26 10.59
CA SER A 368 -29.50 -19.72 10.38
C SER A 368 -29.13 -19.86 8.90
N ARG A 369 -29.77 -19.06 8.04
CA ARG A 369 -29.37 -18.88 6.64
C ARG A 369 -29.90 -17.58 5.98
N GLU A 370 -30.35 -16.59 6.76
CA GLU A 370 -30.92 -15.34 6.23
C GLU A 370 -29.97 -14.12 6.33
N THR A 371 -28.83 -14.21 7.03
CA THR A 371 -27.99 -13.04 7.32
C THR A 371 -26.95 -12.72 6.23
N ILE A 372 -26.55 -13.68 5.39
CA ILE A 372 -25.47 -13.50 4.39
C ILE A 372 -26.01 -13.02 3.03
N LEU A 373 -27.28 -13.29 2.70
CA LEU A 373 -27.94 -12.77 1.49
C LEU A 373 -28.42 -11.32 1.63
N SER A 374 -28.62 -10.85 2.88
CA SER A 374 -29.08 -9.49 3.18
C SER A 374 -28.02 -8.40 2.87
N GLN A 375 -26.72 -8.72 2.96
CA GLN A 375 -25.66 -7.73 2.71
C GLN A 375 -25.40 -7.52 1.21
N ARG A 376 -25.55 -8.56 0.38
CA ARG A 376 -25.42 -8.45 -1.09
C ARG A 376 -26.51 -7.58 -1.71
N ASN A 377 -27.73 -7.65 -1.17
CA ASN A 377 -28.89 -6.90 -1.67
C ASN A 377 -28.87 -5.40 -1.28
N MET A 378 -28.09 -4.99 -0.29
CA MET A 378 -28.03 -3.59 0.15
C MET A 378 -27.20 -2.71 -0.79
N ILE A 379 -26.10 -3.25 -1.34
CA ILE A 379 -25.16 -2.50 -2.19
C ILE A 379 -25.76 -2.25 -3.59
N THR A 380 -26.44 -3.24 -4.17
CA THR A 380 -27.20 -3.05 -5.43
C THR A 380 -28.27 -1.96 -5.28
N LYS A 381 -28.91 -1.89 -4.10
CA LYS A 381 -29.93 -0.89 -3.78
C LYS A 381 -29.34 0.52 -3.58
N ILE A 382 -28.14 0.63 -3.00
CA ILE A 382 -27.41 1.91 -2.89
C ILE A 382 -27.08 2.47 -4.29
N CYS A 383 -26.75 1.63 -5.26
CA CYS A 383 -26.53 2.08 -6.64
C CYS A 383 -27.78 2.60 -7.34
N GLU A 384 -28.93 2.00 -7.05
CA GLU A 384 -30.23 2.43 -7.58
C GLU A 384 -30.71 3.74 -6.91
N GLU A 385 -30.43 3.94 -5.62
CA GLU A 385 -30.90 5.10 -4.86
C GLU A 385 -29.93 6.30 -4.88
N VAL A 386 -28.61 6.08 -4.89
CA VAL A 386 -27.57 7.15 -4.81
C VAL A 386 -26.99 7.51 -6.18
N GLY A 387 -27.02 6.59 -7.15
CA GLY A 387 -26.42 6.76 -8.47
C GLY A 387 -24.92 6.52 -8.51
N LEU A 388 -24.47 5.77 -9.52
CA LEU A 388 -23.07 5.38 -9.69
C LEU A 388 -22.16 6.60 -9.90
N GLU A 389 -22.57 7.60 -10.68
CA GLU A 389 -21.86 8.89 -10.82
C GLU A 389 -21.54 9.56 -9.46
N LYS A 390 -22.47 9.53 -8.51
CA LYS A 390 -22.24 10.15 -7.20
C LYS A 390 -21.22 9.37 -6.39
N ILE A 391 -21.24 8.04 -6.45
CA ILE A 391 -20.24 7.17 -5.81
C ILE A 391 -18.86 7.43 -6.42
N LEU A 392 -18.77 7.56 -7.75
CA LEU A 392 -17.52 7.86 -8.43
C LEU A 392 -16.97 9.24 -8.04
N SER A 393 -17.82 10.25 -7.83
CA SER A 393 -17.37 11.56 -7.34
C SER A 393 -16.73 11.52 -5.95
N LEU A 394 -17.05 10.52 -5.12
CA LEU A 394 -16.45 10.34 -3.80
C LEU A 394 -15.03 9.77 -3.86
N LEU A 395 -14.60 9.22 -5.00
CA LEU A 395 -13.20 8.82 -5.22
C LEU A 395 -12.25 10.03 -5.22
N GLU A 396 -12.76 11.24 -5.46
CA GLU A 396 -12.01 12.50 -5.44
C GLU A 396 -12.11 13.23 -4.09
N SER A 397 -12.69 12.59 -3.07
CA SER A 397 -12.80 13.17 -1.73
C SER A 397 -11.43 13.46 -1.12
N VAL A 398 -11.30 14.63 -0.48
CA VAL A 398 -10.11 15.01 0.31
C VAL A 398 -10.03 14.21 1.62
N ASP A 399 -11.17 13.75 2.13
CA ASP A 399 -11.24 12.85 3.27
C ASP A 399 -10.83 11.43 2.85
N ILE A 400 -9.72 10.94 3.43
CA ILE A 400 -9.13 9.65 3.14
C ILE A 400 -10.05 8.48 3.49
N ASP A 401 -10.84 8.58 4.55
CA ASP A 401 -11.74 7.51 4.98
C ASP A 401 -12.91 7.41 4.00
N VAL A 402 -13.47 8.55 3.58
CA VAL A 402 -14.50 8.60 2.54
C VAL A 402 -13.96 8.01 1.23
N GLN A 403 -12.74 8.39 0.83
CA GLN A 403 -12.10 7.89 -0.37
C GLN A 403 -11.87 6.37 -0.30
N ILE A 404 -11.36 5.84 0.82
CA ILE A 404 -11.18 4.39 1.05
C ILE A 404 -12.50 3.64 0.92
N HIS A 405 -13.57 4.14 1.54
CA HIS A 405 -14.88 3.49 1.49
C HIS A 405 -15.49 3.55 0.09
N ALA A 406 -15.35 4.67 -0.62
CA ALA A 406 -15.78 4.81 -2.01
C ALA A 406 -15.07 3.79 -2.92
N VAL A 407 -13.75 3.65 -2.81
CA VAL A 407 -12.97 2.68 -3.59
C VAL A 407 -13.42 1.25 -3.29
N LYS A 408 -13.71 0.91 -2.02
CA LYS A 408 -14.24 -0.43 -1.64
C LYS A 408 -15.61 -0.69 -2.26
N VAL A 409 -16.51 0.31 -2.27
CA VAL A 409 -17.82 0.18 -2.91
C VAL A 409 -17.65 -0.08 -4.39
N VAL A 410 -16.81 0.71 -5.08
CA VAL A 410 -16.53 0.52 -6.52
C VAL A 410 -15.91 -0.86 -6.81
N ALA A 411 -14.97 -1.34 -5.98
CA ALA A 411 -14.36 -2.66 -6.14
C ALA A 411 -15.38 -3.79 -6.02
N ASN A 412 -16.30 -3.69 -5.05
CA ASN A 412 -17.38 -4.64 -4.87
C ASN A 412 -18.37 -4.60 -6.04
N LEU A 413 -18.69 -3.41 -6.56
CA LEU A 413 -19.57 -3.28 -7.73
C LEU A 413 -18.94 -3.87 -8.99
N ALA A 414 -17.64 -3.65 -9.20
CA ALA A 414 -16.89 -4.20 -10.31
C ALA A 414 -16.81 -5.73 -10.29
N ALA A 415 -17.01 -6.37 -9.13
CA ALA A 415 -17.04 -7.83 -9.01
C ALA A 415 -18.26 -8.47 -9.67
N GLU A 416 -19.29 -7.69 -9.98
CA GLU A 416 -20.51 -8.16 -10.66
C GLU A 416 -20.44 -7.78 -12.15
N ASP A 417 -20.45 -8.78 -13.04
CA ASP A 417 -20.20 -8.62 -14.49
C ASP A 417 -21.08 -7.55 -15.15
N ILE A 418 -22.35 -7.46 -14.74
CA ILE A 418 -23.33 -6.49 -15.25
C ILE A 418 -22.92 -5.02 -15.03
N ASN A 419 -22.04 -4.75 -14.06
CA ASN A 419 -21.63 -3.40 -13.70
C ASN A 419 -20.30 -3.00 -14.34
N GLN A 420 -19.48 -3.95 -14.80
CA GLN A 420 -18.10 -3.70 -15.23
C GLN A 420 -18.04 -2.69 -16.38
N GLU A 421 -18.80 -2.88 -17.45
CA GLU A 421 -18.82 -1.94 -18.58
C GLU A 421 -19.43 -0.58 -18.20
N ARG A 422 -20.46 -0.59 -17.34
CA ARG A 422 -21.12 0.62 -16.88
C ARG A 422 -20.19 1.50 -16.04
N ILE A 423 -19.41 0.92 -15.14
CA ILE A 423 -18.39 1.62 -14.34
C ILE A 423 -17.36 2.29 -15.24
N VAL A 424 -16.89 1.61 -16.28
CA VAL A 424 -15.94 2.19 -17.24
C VAL A 424 -16.57 3.33 -18.02
N LYS A 425 -17.81 3.15 -18.49
CA LYS A 425 -18.56 4.18 -19.24
C LYS A 425 -18.81 5.45 -18.43
N GLU A 426 -19.05 5.31 -17.13
CA GLU A 426 -19.27 6.45 -16.21
C GLU A 426 -17.95 7.08 -15.69
N GLY A 427 -16.79 6.69 -16.23
CA GLY A 427 -15.49 7.27 -15.89
C GLY A 427 -14.81 6.67 -14.67
N GLY A 428 -15.35 5.58 -14.11
CA GLY A 428 -14.79 4.93 -12.93
C GLY A 428 -13.39 4.35 -13.14
N LEU A 429 -13.08 3.89 -14.36
CA LEU A 429 -11.73 3.46 -14.70
C LEU A 429 -10.71 4.60 -14.59
N ASP A 430 -11.04 5.78 -15.12
CA ASP A 430 -10.15 6.94 -15.07
C ASP A 430 -9.85 7.35 -13.64
N ALA A 431 -10.90 7.41 -12.79
CA ALA A 431 -10.74 7.72 -11.37
C ALA A 431 -9.86 6.68 -10.64
N LEU A 432 -10.02 5.39 -10.94
CA LEU A 432 -9.19 4.33 -10.35
C LEU A 432 -7.72 4.43 -10.79
N LEU A 433 -7.46 4.77 -12.06
CA LEU A 433 -6.08 4.95 -12.56
C LEU A 433 -5.41 6.17 -11.93
N VAL A 434 -6.13 7.29 -11.77
CA VAL A 434 -5.64 8.47 -11.05
C VAL A 434 -5.28 8.13 -9.60
N LEU A 435 -6.08 7.30 -8.93
CA LEU A 435 -5.77 6.83 -7.58
C LEU A 435 -4.49 5.97 -7.53
N LEU A 436 -4.27 5.08 -8.51
CA LEU A 436 -3.02 4.31 -8.59
C LEU A 436 -1.79 5.19 -8.81
N GLU A 437 -1.94 6.30 -9.54
CA GLU A 437 -0.84 7.21 -9.84
C GLU A 437 -0.52 8.15 -8.66
N SER A 438 -1.55 8.71 -8.01
CA SER A 438 -1.41 9.81 -7.07
C SER A 438 -1.42 9.40 -5.59
N SER A 439 -2.05 8.27 -5.24
CA SER A 439 -2.20 7.87 -3.84
C SER A 439 -0.94 7.22 -3.28
N GLN A 440 -0.59 7.57 -2.05
CA GLN A 440 0.42 6.85 -1.25
C GLN A 440 -0.22 5.91 -0.21
N ASN A 441 -1.55 5.86 -0.12
CA ASN A 441 -2.22 5.03 0.86
C ASN A 441 -2.30 3.57 0.38
N THR A 442 -1.61 2.68 1.08
CA THR A 442 -1.56 1.25 0.73
C THR A 442 -2.93 0.60 0.63
N THR A 443 -3.90 0.99 1.46
CA THR A 443 -5.27 0.44 1.38
C THR A 443 -5.97 0.88 0.10
N ILE A 444 -5.82 2.14 -0.30
CA ILE A 444 -6.38 2.64 -1.57
C ILE A 444 -5.75 1.91 -2.74
N LEU A 445 -4.42 1.84 -2.80
CA LEU A 445 -3.71 1.16 -3.88
C LEU A 445 -4.12 -0.32 -3.99
N ARG A 446 -4.22 -1.02 -2.86
CA ARG A 446 -4.68 -2.42 -2.81
C ARG A 446 -6.08 -2.58 -3.37
N VAL A 447 -7.04 -1.80 -2.88
CA VAL A 447 -8.46 -1.96 -3.24
C VAL A 447 -8.71 -1.46 -4.66
N ALA A 448 -8.05 -0.38 -5.10
CA ALA A 448 -8.12 0.10 -6.48
C ALA A 448 -7.52 -0.90 -7.47
N SER A 449 -6.38 -1.53 -7.13
CA SER A 449 -5.82 -2.62 -7.93
C SER A 449 -6.78 -3.81 -8.03
N GLY A 450 -7.47 -4.15 -6.93
CA GLY A 450 -8.51 -5.18 -6.92
C GLY A 450 -9.73 -4.81 -7.77
N ALA A 451 -10.18 -3.56 -7.73
CA ALA A 451 -11.26 -3.06 -8.58
C ALA A 451 -10.90 -3.18 -10.07
N ILE A 452 -9.68 -2.77 -10.43
CA ILE A 452 -9.17 -2.90 -11.81
C ILE A 452 -9.05 -4.36 -12.22
N ALA A 453 -8.63 -5.26 -11.32
CA ALA A 453 -8.62 -6.69 -11.59
C ALA A 453 -10.01 -7.24 -11.94
N ASN A 454 -11.04 -6.81 -11.20
CA ASN A 454 -12.43 -7.19 -11.48
C ASN A 454 -12.91 -6.60 -12.82
N LEU A 455 -12.63 -5.33 -13.10
CA LEU A 455 -12.97 -4.71 -14.39
C LEU A 455 -12.28 -5.41 -15.57
N ALA A 456 -11.05 -5.90 -15.38
CA ALA A 456 -10.27 -6.64 -16.37
C ALA A 456 -10.79 -8.06 -16.62
N MET A 457 -11.84 -8.54 -15.94
CA MET A 457 -12.50 -9.79 -16.30
C MET A 457 -13.34 -9.67 -17.59
N ASN A 458 -13.68 -8.44 -18.01
CA ASN A 458 -14.35 -8.16 -19.27
C ASN A 458 -13.35 -7.82 -20.38
N ASP A 459 -13.47 -8.49 -21.52
CA ASP A 459 -12.56 -8.34 -22.67
C ASP A 459 -12.48 -6.92 -23.24
N THR A 460 -13.61 -6.21 -23.31
CA THR A 460 -13.67 -4.82 -23.80
C THR A 460 -12.91 -3.89 -22.86
N ASN A 461 -13.08 -4.10 -21.55
CA ASN A 461 -12.40 -3.30 -20.53
C ASN A 461 -10.90 -3.55 -20.49
N GLN A 462 -10.43 -4.78 -20.72
CA GLN A 462 -9.00 -5.09 -20.77
C GLN A 462 -8.26 -4.22 -21.81
N TYR A 463 -8.86 -4.04 -22.99
CA TYR A 463 -8.33 -3.14 -24.01
C TYR A 463 -8.25 -1.70 -23.51
N LEU A 464 -9.33 -1.17 -22.93
CA LEU A 464 -9.38 0.20 -22.41
C LEU A 464 -8.39 0.43 -21.26
N ILE A 465 -8.23 -0.54 -20.36
CA ILE A 465 -7.27 -0.47 -19.26
C ILE A 465 -5.84 -0.42 -19.81
N THR A 466 -5.53 -1.24 -20.82
CA THR A 466 -4.19 -1.28 -21.43
C THR A 466 -3.89 0.00 -22.20
N ASP A 467 -4.84 0.48 -23.02
CA ASP A 467 -4.73 1.71 -23.81
C ASP A 467 -4.51 2.95 -22.94
N LYS A 468 -5.17 3.01 -21.78
CA LYS A 468 -4.98 4.08 -20.78
C LYS A 468 -3.74 3.91 -19.90
N GLY A 469 -2.84 2.97 -20.22
CA GLY A 469 -1.59 2.76 -19.49
C GLY A 469 -1.74 2.08 -18.13
N GLY A 470 -2.89 1.44 -17.86
CA GLY A 470 -3.18 0.77 -16.59
C GLY A 470 -2.17 -0.32 -16.23
N ALA A 471 -1.66 -1.06 -17.23
CA ALA A 471 -0.61 -2.07 -17.01
C ALA A 471 0.69 -1.46 -16.45
N LYS A 472 1.09 -0.28 -16.96
CA LYS A 472 2.28 0.45 -16.47
C LYS A 472 2.07 0.98 -15.06
N LEU A 473 0.89 1.53 -14.77
CA LEU A 473 0.55 2.02 -13.42
C LEU A 473 0.55 0.89 -12.39
N LEU A 474 -0.04 -0.26 -12.73
CA LEU A 474 -0.01 -1.46 -11.89
C LEU A 474 1.42 -1.95 -11.64
N ALA A 475 2.28 -1.99 -12.66
CA ALA A 475 3.69 -2.35 -12.51
C ALA A 475 4.44 -1.36 -11.59
N ASN A 476 4.18 -0.06 -11.72
CA ASN A 476 4.75 0.97 -10.85
C ASN A 476 4.30 0.82 -9.39
N VAL A 477 3.05 0.42 -9.14
CA VAL A 477 2.57 0.12 -7.78
C VAL A 477 3.32 -1.07 -7.22
N ALA A 478 3.47 -2.15 -7.99
CA ALA A 478 4.25 -3.32 -7.57
C ALA A 478 5.72 -3.01 -7.27
N SER A 479 6.35 -2.09 -8.00
CA SER A 479 7.75 -1.72 -7.73
C SER A 479 7.94 -0.85 -6.48
N LYS A 480 6.87 -0.26 -5.94
CA LYS A 480 6.91 0.71 -4.83
C LYS A 480 6.37 0.15 -3.51
N THR A 481 5.84 -1.07 -3.49
CA THR A 481 5.19 -1.64 -2.31
C THR A 481 5.71 -3.04 -1.98
N ASP A 482 5.96 -3.27 -0.69
CA ASP A 482 6.28 -4.59 -0.15
C ASP A 482 5.04 -5.29 0.46
N ASP A 483 3.85 -4.67 0.41
CA ASP A 483 2.62 -5.25 0.98
C ASP A 483 2.17 -6.49 0.15
N PRO A 484 2.21 -7.71 0.74
CA PRO A 484 1.89 -8.92 -0.01
C PRO A 484 0.46 -8.95 -0.55
N GLN A 485 -0.49 -8.27 0.13
CA GLN A 485 -1.86 -8.23 -0.34
C GLN A 485 -2.03 -7.30 -1.54
N THR A 486 -1.40 -6.13 -1.52
CA THR A 486 -1.37 -5.22 -2.68
C THR A 486 -0.72 -5.90 -3.88
N LEU A 487 0.44 -6.54 -3.69
CA LEU A 487 1.12 -7.29 -4.76
C LEU A 487 0.24 -8.39 -5.36
N ARG A 488 -0.52 -9.11 -4.52
CA ARG A 488 -1.47 -10.12 -4.99
C ARG A 488 -2.57 -9.52 -5.87
N MET A 489 -3.15 -8.38 -5.47
CA MET A 489 -4.18 -7.70 -6.26
C MET A 489 -3.63 -7.21 -7.60
N VAL A 490 -2.43 -6.61 -7.58
CA VAL A 490 -1.73 -6.17 -8.80
C VAL A 490 -1.43 -7.33 -9.74
N ALA A 491 -0.89 -8.43 -9.21
CA ALA A 491 -0.64 -9.64 -10.00
C ALA A 491 -1.93 -10.21 -10.62
N GLY A 492 -3.03 -10.20 -9.87
CA GLY A 492 -4.35 -10.61 -10.37
C GLY A 492 -4.84 -9.71 -11.52
N ALA A 493 -4.69 -8.40 -11.38
CA ALA A 493 -5.05 -7.45 -12.44
C ALA A 493 -4.22 -7.68 -13.71
N ILE A 494 -2.89 -7.80 -13.58
CA ILE A 494 -1.99 -8.04 -14.70
C ILE A 494 -2.30 -9.39 -15.36
N ALA A 495 -2.56 -10.43 -14.58
CA ALA A 495 -2.93 -11.75 -15.11
C ALA A 495 -4.22 -11.68 -15.95
N ASN A 496 -5.23 -10.95 -15.49
CA ASN A 496 -6.48 -10.76 -16.23
C ASN A 496 -6.25 -9.98 -17.54
N LEU A 497 -5.40 -8.96 -17.52
CA LEU A 497 -5.01 -8.21 -18.73
C LEU A 497 -4.23 -9.07 -19.72
N CYS A 498 -3.37 -9.97 -19.24
CA CYS A 498 -2.65 -10.93 -20.09
C CYS A 498 -3.52 -12.10 -20.56
N GLY A 499 -4.74 -12.28 -20.04
CA GLY A 499 -5.61 -13.39 -20.42
C GLY A 499 -6.10 -13.33 -21.87
N ASN A 500 -6.03 -12.17 -22.53
CA ASN A 500 -6.61 -11.96 -23.86
C ASN A 500 -5.55 -11.98 -24.96
N GLY A 501 -5.61 -13.04 -25.76
CA GLY A 501 -4.77 -13.28 -26.94
C GLY A 501 -4.70 -12.11 -27.94
N LYS A 502 -5.72 -11.24 -27.95
CA LYS A 502 -5.81 -10.09 -28.88
C LYS A 502 -4.95 -8.89 -28.46
N LEU A 503 -4.55 -8.77 -27.18
CA LEU A 503 -3.67 -7.70 -26.71
C LEU A 503 -2.20 -7.93 -27.11
N TYR A 504 -1.83 -9.17 -27.38
CA TYR A 504 -0.46 -9.56 -27.75
C TYR A 504 -0.03 -9.10 -29.15
N SER A 505 -0.95 -8.67 -30.02
CA SER A 505 -0.60 -8.18 -31.36
C SER A 505 -0.12 -6.72 -31.39
N PHE A 506 -0.30 -5.96 -30.29
CA PHE A 506 0.05 -4.53 -30.24
C PHE A 506 1.16 -4.15 -29.24
N SER A 507 1.50 -5.00 -28.25
CA SER A 507 2.38 -4.59 -27.14
C SER A 507 3.87 -4.93 -27.27
N PHE A 508 4.35 -5.56 -28.36
CA PHE A 508 5.77 -5.93 -28.48
C PHE A 508 6.72 -4.78 -28.92
N SER A 509 6.34 -3.52 -28.73
CA SER A 509 7.20 -2.38 -29.06
C SER A 509 7.82 -1.67 -27.84
N VAL A 510 7.49 -2.03 -26.60
CA VAL A 510 8.05 -1.38 -25.41
C VAL A 510 8.24 -2.39 -24.27
N CYS A 511 9.36 -3.10 -24.29
CA CYS A 511 10.01 -3.67 -23.11
C CYS A 511 11.50 -3.35 -23.22
#